data_AF-A0A6L5F3G8-F1
#
_entry.id   AF-A0A6L5F3G8-F1
#
_cell.length_a   1.000
_cell.length_b   1.000
_cell.length_c   1.000
_cell.angle_alpha   90.00
_cell.angle_beta   90.00
_cell.angle_gamma   90.00
#
_symmetry.space_group_name_H-M   'P 1'
#
loop_
_entity.id
_entity.type
_entity.pdbx_description
1 polymer ?
#
loop_
_entity_poly.entity_id
_entity_poly.type
_entity_poly.pdbx_seq_one_letter_code
_entity_poly.pdbx_strand_id
1 'polypeptide(L)'
;MADTVENELSLFRTMLQARIDLLEFEQRRRSGRESRTLMEALPELLSGQRSDHHMRYSDVLIDIEERSGRRPIDKVIDGDPLLVLDSIDDDQLADALAQLRHEEESLSATRQLVHDVIDKLNQALAENRRLVEG
;
A
#
# COMPACT_ATOMS: atom_id res chain seq x y z
N MET A 1 -17.05 -8.10 7.55
CA MET A 1 -15.84 -8.65 8.19
C MET A 1 -14.78 -8.99 7.15
N ALA A 2 -15.00 -9.92 6.23
CA ALA A 2 -14.01 -10.22 5.18
C ALA A 2 -13.78 -9.05 4.21
N ASP A 3 -14.85 -8.38 3.76
CA ASP A 3 -14.76 -7.16 2.94
C ASP A 3 -14.04 -6.02 3.65
N THR A 4 -14.14 -5.94 4.98
CA THR A 4 -13.46 -4.90 5.78
C THR A 4 -11.94 -5.13 5.74
N VAL A 5 -11.51 -6.37 5.97
CA VAL A 5 -10.09 -6.76 5.88
C VAL A 5 -9.53 -6.55 4.47
N GLU A 6 -10.31 -6.87 3.43
CA GLU A 6 -9.90 -6.63 2.04
C GLU A 6 -9.68 -5.13 1.75
N ASN A 7 -10.61 -4.28 2.21
CA ASN A 7 -10.49 -2.83 2.05
C ASN A 7 -9.27 -2.28 2.79
N GLU A 8 -9.02 -2.73 4.02
CA GLU A 8 -7.84 -2.33 4.81
C GLU A 8 -6.54 -2.75 4.10
N LEU A 9 -6.44 -3.99 3.64
CA LEU A 9 -5.26 -4.48 2.90
C LEU A 9 -5.05 -3.73 1.59
N SER A 10 -6.13 -3.40 0.88
CA SER A 10 -6.07 -2.60 -0.34
C SER A 10 -5.59 -1.17 -0.06
N LEU A 11 -6.03 -0.54 1.04
CA LEU A 11 -5.54 0.78 1.46
C LEU A 11 -4.05 0.75 1.80
N PHE A 12 -3.61 -0.23 2.62
CA PHE A 12 -2.20 -0.37 2.98
C PHE A 12 -1.31 -0.57 1.75
N ARG A 13 -1.79 -1.34 0.76
CA ARG A 13 -1.07 -1.56 -0.49
C ARG A 13 -0.91 -0.27 -1.27
N THR A 14 -1.98 0.51 -1.42
CA THR A 14 -1.92 1.82 -2.09
C THR A 14 -0.93 2.77 -1.40
N MET A 15 -0.89 2.77 -0.05
CA MET A 15 0.07 3.59 0.69
C MET A 15 1.53 3.15 0.46
N LEU A 16 1.80 1.84 0.47
CA LEU A 16 3.13 1.31 0.18
C LEU A 16 3.57 1.65 -1.25
N GLN A 17 2.69 1.47 -2.23
CA GLN A 17 2.97 1.76 -3.64
C GLN A 17 3.25 3.25 -3.88
N ALA A 18 2.41 4.15 -3.34
CA ALA A 18 2.64 5.59 -3.43
C ALA A 18 4.01 5.99 -2.84
N ARG A 19 4.44 5.29 -1.79
CA ARG A 19 5.73 5.56 -1.16
C ARG A 19 6.91 5.01 -1.97
N ILE A 20 6.78 3.82 -2.54
CA ILE A 20 7.77 3.26 -3.47
C ILE A 20 7.95 4.24 -4.64
N ASP A 21 6.86 4.71 -5.24
CA ASP A 21 6.90 5.65 -6.37
C ASP A 21 7.64 6.95 -6.01
N LEU A 22 7.43 7.45 -4.80
CA LEU A 22 8.07 8.65 -4.25
C LEU A 22 9.58 8.44 -4.04
N LEU A 23 10.00 7.30 -3.48
CA LEU A 23 11.43 6.99 -3.31
C LEU A 23 12.13 6.72 -4.64
N GLU A 24 11.46 6.02 -5.57
CA GLU A 24 11.99 5.80 -6.91
C GLU A 24 12.13 7.11 -7.69
N PHE A 25 11.18 8.03 -7.52
CA PHE A 25 11.30 9.39 -8.06
C PHE A 25 12.54 10.08 -7.52
N GLU A 26 12.75 10.06 -6.20
CA GLU A 26 13.92 10.69 -5.59
C GLU A 26 15.23 10.04 -6.10
N GLN A 27 15.27 8.72 -6.25
CA GLN A 27 16.43 8.03 -6.82
C GLN A 27 16.70 8.48 -8.28
N ARG A 28 15.65 8.67 -9.09
CA ARG A 28 15.80 9.22 -10.45
C ARG A 28 16.29 10.67 -10.41
N ARG A 29 15.80 11.48 -9.46
CA ARG A 29 16.21 12.88 -9.26
C ARG A 29 17.69 12.97 -8.92
N ARG A 30 18.15 12.19 -7.93
CA ARG A 30 19.56 12.16 -7.50
C ARG A 30 20.51 11.65 -8.58
N SER A 31 20.08 10.69 -9.39
CA SER A 31 20.85 10.20 -10.54
C SER A 31 20.84 11.15 -11.75
N GLY A 32 20.16 12.30 -11.67
CA GLY A 32 20.04 13.28 -12.76
C GLY A 32 19.13 12.84 -13.91
N ARG A 33 18.37 11.74 -13.75
CA ARG A 33 17.39 11.25 -14.73
C ARG A 33 16.04 11.93 -14.63
N GLU A 34 15.82 12.68 -13.56
CA GLU A 34 14.64 13.50 -13.34
C GLU A 34 15.09 14.90 -12.89
N SER A 35 14.51 15.92 -13.50
CA SER A 35 14.87 17.32 -13.28
C SER A 35 13.81 18.08 -12.50
N ARG A 36 12.59 17.55 -12.40
CA ARG A 36 11.51 18.14 -11.61
C ARG A 36 11.79 17.97 -10.13
N THR A 37 11.25 18.89 -9.35
CA THR A 37 11.15 18.72 -7.91
C THR A 37 10.08 17.67 -7.58
N LEU A 38 10.21 17.05 -6.40
CA LEU A 38 9.21 16.09 -5.92
C LEU A 38 7.80 16.71 -5.84
N MET A 39 7.69 17.98 -5.42
CA MET A 39 6.41 18.69 -5.35
C MET A 39 5.75 18.88 -6.73
N GLU A 40 6.54 19.13 -7.78
CA GLU A 40 6.02 19.25 -9.14
C GLU A 40 5.52 17.91 -9.70
N ALA A 41 6.17 16.81 -9.33
CA ALA A 41 5.81 15.47 -9.78
C ALA A 41 4.75 14.79 -8.90
N LEU A 42 4.52 15.26 -7.67
CA LEU A 42 3.64 14.63 -6.70
C LEU A 42 2.21 14.38 -7.22
N PRO A 43 1.56 15.33 -7.93
CA PRO A 43 0.22 15.09 -8.48
C PRO A 43 0.20 13.91 -9.47
N GLU A 44 1.23 13.77 -10.29
CA GLU A 44 1.37 12.66 -11.24
C GLU A 44 1.59 11.34 -10.51
N LEU A 45 2.54 11.30 -9.57
CA LEU A 45 2.88 10.13 -8.77
C LEU A 45 1.66 9.56 -8.02
N LEU A 46 0.83 10.44 -7.45
CA LEU A 46 -0.37 10.01 -6.72
C LEU A 46 -1.54 9.64 -7.64
N SER A 47 -1.59 10.17 -8.86
CA SER A 47 -2.69 9.93 -9.80
C SER A 47 -2.68 8.54 -10.43
N GLY A 48 -1.50 7.91 -10.56
CA GLY A 48 -1.35 6.55 -11.10
C GLY A 48 -1.87 5.45 -10.17
N GLN A 49 -2.10 5.78 -8.89
CA GLN A 49 -2.49 4.85 -7.83
C GLN A 49 -4.01 4.61 -7.75
N ARG A 50 -4.79 5.10 -8.73
CA ARG A 50 -6.23 4.87 -8.77
C ARG A 50 -6.52 3.39 -9.03
N SER A 51 -6.78 2.68 -7.95
CA SER A 51 -7.30 1.32 -7.99
C SER A 51 -8.66 1.34 -8.71
N ASP A 52 -8.84 0.54 -9.76
CA ASP A 52 -10.14 0.35 -10.46
C ASP A 52 -11.24 -0.23 -9.56
N HIS A 53 -10.89 -0.60 -8.33
CA HIS A 53 -11.85 -1.01 -7.33
C HIS A 53 -12.51 0.24 -6.80
N HIS A 54 -13.83 0.35 -6.97
CA HIS A 54 -14.66 1.31 -6.25
C HIS A 54 -14.47 1.06 -4.75
N MET A 55 -13.42 1.65 -4.16
CA MET A 55 -13.26 1.78 -2.73
C MET A 55 -14.51 2.51 -2.27
N ARG A 56 -15.46 1.76 -1.70
CA ARG A 56 -16.46 2.38 -0.84
C ARG A 56 -15.61 2.92 0.29
N TYR A 57 -15.35 4.23 0.26
CA TYR A 57 -14.82 4.99 1.38
C TYR A 57 -15.75 4.69 2.55
N SER A 58 -15.44 3.62 3.26
CA SER A 58 -15.97 3.38 4.57
C SER A 58 -15.23 4.41 5.42
N ASP A 59 -15.94 5.15 6.26
CA ASP A 59 -15.39 6.11 7.24
C ASP A 59 -14.53 5.41 8.31
N VAL A 60 -13.68 4.48 7.89
CA VAL A 60 -12.72 3.78 8.73
C VAL A 60 -11.51 4.67 8.75
N LEU A 61 -11.50 5.62 9.70
CA LEU A 61 -10.25 5.97 10.35
C LEU A 61 -9.67 4.64 10.87
N ILE A 62 -8.72 4.08 10.14
CA ILE A 62 -7.95 2.95 10.63
C ILE A 62 -7.12 3.53 11.78
N ASP A 63 -7.54 3.23 13.01
CA ASP A 63 -6.65 3.30 14.15
C ASP A 63 -5.55 2.28 13.87
N ILE A 64 -4.37 2.77 13.50
CA ILE A 64 -3.20 1.94 13.24
C ILE A 64 -2.80 1.41 14.61
N GLU A 65 -3.47 0.35 15.10
CA GLU A 65 -3.08 -0.28 16.35
C GLU A 65 -1.61 -0.65 16.22
N GLU A 66 -0.78 -0.04 17.09
CA GLU A 66 0.66 -0.29 17.30
C GLU A 66 0.90 -1.77 17.64
N ARG A 67 0.66 -2.69 16.70
CA ARG A 67 0.90 -4.11 16.90
C ARG A 67 2.31 -4.46 16.47
N SER A 68 3.20 -4.24 17.44
CA SER A 68 4.47 -4.92 17.65
C SER A 68 5.53 -4.77 16.56
N GLY A 69 6.40 -3.79 16.79
CA GLY A 69 7.80 -4.11 17.01
C GLY A 69 8.78 -3.40 16.10
N ARG A 70 9.17 -2.17 16.49
CA ARG A 70 10.47 -1.53 16.18
C ARG A 70 11.03 -1.91 14.80
N ARG A 71 10.24 -1.70 13.75
CA ARG A 71 10.72 -1.88 12.38
C ARG A 71 11.35 -0.57 11.92
N PRO A 72 12.38 -0.60 11.06
CA PRO A 72 12.82 0.58 10.32
C PRO A 72 11.66 1.27 9.57
N ILE A 73 10.61 0.50 9.22
CA ILE A 73 9.37 1.00 8.63
C ILE A 73 8.61 1.97 9.55
N ASP A 74 8.63 1.78 10.88
CA ASP A 74 7.92 2.65 11.83
C ASP A 74 8.57 4.03 11.87
N LYS A 75 9.90 4.11 11.81
CA LYS A 75 10.61 5.40 11.72
C LYS A 75 10.33 6.14 10.41
N VAL A 76 10.00 5.39 9.37
CA VAL A 76 9.74 5.87 8.03
C VAL A 76 8.25 6.25 7.93
N ILE A 77 7.34 5.53 8.57
CA ILE A 77 5.89 5.79 8.63
C ILE A 77 5.52 6.91 9.62
N ASP A 78 6.17 7.02 10.78
CA ASP A 78 5.88 8.05 11.80
C ASP A 78 6.47 9.43 11.51
N GLY A 79 7.45 9.52 10.60
CA GLY A 79 8.05 10.77 10.17
C GLY A 79 7.36 11.36 8.94
N ASP A 80 7.34 12.69 8.80
CA ASP A 80 6.97 13.34 7.54
C ASP A 80 7.89 12.81 6.42
N PRO A 81 7.36 12.00 5.48
CA PRO A 81 8.17 11.30 4.49
C PRO A 81 9.03 12.24 3.65
N LEU A 82 8.56 13.47 3.44
CA LEU A 82 9.20 14.47 2.60
C LEU A 82 10.39 15.13 3.32
N LEU A 83 10.31 15.28 4.64
CA LEU A 83 11.41 15.84 5.44
C LEU A 83 12.55 14.84 5.65
N VAL A 84 12.24 13.55 5.73
CA VAL A 84 13.25 12.49 5.89
C VAL A 84 14.04 12.26 4.60
N LEU A 85 13.39 12.41 3.43
CA LEU A 85 14.01 12.20 2.12
C LEU A 85 15.26 13.03 1.85
N ASP A 86 15.32 14.28 2.33
CA ASP A 86 16.49 15.14 2.12
C ASP A 86 17.66 14.79 3.07
N SER A 87 17.38 14.00 4.11
CA SER A 87 18.33 13.65 5.17
C SER A 87 18.99 12.28 5.02
N ILE A 88 18.47 11.42 4.15
CA ILE A 88 18.99 10.07 3.90
C ILE A 88 19.96 10.05 2.71
N ASP A 89 21.01 9.25 2.78
CA ASP A 89 21.92 9.03 1.66
C ASP A 89 21.34 8.04 0.61
N ASP A 90 22.08 7.82 -0.48
CA ASP A 90 21.62 6.98 -1.59
C ASP A 90 21.54 5.49 -1.22
N ASP A 91 22.42 5.02 -0.33
CA ASP A 91 22.44 3.64 0.13
C ASP A 91 21.24 3.38 1.04
N GLN A 92 20.96 4.31 1.96
CA GLN A 92 19.77 4.30 2.81
C GLN A 92 18.47 4.36 2.00
N LEU A 93 18.45 5.16 0.92
CA LEU A 93 17.31 5.21 0.00
C LEU A 93 17.09 3.87 -0.71
N ALA A 94 18.17 3.23 -1.17
CA ALA A 94 18.11 1.92 -1.82
C ALA A 94 17.64 0.81 -0.85
N ASP A 95 18.14 0.81 0.38
CA ASP A 95 17.73 -0.14 1.43
C ASP A 95 16.24 0.05 1.79
N ALA A 96 15.80 1.30 1.96
CA ALA A 96 14.40 1.61 2.23
C ALA A 96 13.47 1.15 1.08
N LEU A 97 13.89 1.36 -0.17
CA LEU A 97 13.17 0.85 -1.36
C LEU A 97 13.07 -0.68 -1.36
N ALA A 98 14.18 -1.37 -1.08
CA ALA A 98 14.20 -2.83 -1.03
C ALA A 98 13.26 -3.37 0.05
N GLN A 99 13.26 -2.76 1.23
CA GLN A 99 12.36 -3.13 2.31
C GLN A 99 10.90 -2.89 1.94
N LEU A 100 10.56 -1.72 1.40
CA LEU A 100 9.18 -1.38 1.02
C LEU A 100 8.64 -2.35 -0.05
N ARG A 101 9.46 -2.73 -1.03
CA ARG A 101 9.09 -3.72 -2.05
C ARG A 101 8.81 -5.08 -1.44
N HIS A 102 9.66 -5.54 -0.53
CA HIS A 102 9.45 -6.80 0.17
C HIS A 102 8.15 -6.82 0.98
N GLU A 103 7.84 -5.70 1.64
CA GLU A 103 6.60 -5.54 2.40
C GLU A 103 5.36 -5.49 1.47
N GLU A 104 5.45 -4.80 0.33
CA GLU A 104 4.37 -4.79 -0.68
C GLU A 104 4.11 -6.20 -1.23
N GLU A 105 5.17 -6.96 -1.54
CA GLU A 105 5.05 -8.33 -2.02
C GLU A 105 4.37 -9.24 -0.99
N SER A 106 4.77 -9.14 0.27
CA SER A 106 4.16 -9.89 1.39
C SER A 106 2.69 -9.52 1.58
N LEU A 107 2.35 -8.24 1.46
CA LEU A 107 0.98 -7.74 1.58
C LEU A 107 0.12 -8.22 0.39
N SER A 108 0.67 -8.14 -0.82
CA SER A 108 0.03 -8.64 -2.04
C SER A 108 -0.28 -10.13 -1.96
N ALA A 109 0.65 -10.94 -1.43
CA ALA A 109 0.43 -12.36 -1.19
C ALA A 109 -0.68 -12.61 -0.14
N THR A 110 -0.68 -11.85 0.96
CA THR A 110 -1.72 -11.94 1.99
C THR A 110 -3.09 -11.57 1.43
N ARG A 111 -3.17 -10.50 0.64
CA ARG A 111 -4.39 -10.05 -0.01
C ARG A 111 -4.95 -11.10 -0.96
N GLN A 112 -4.09 -11.78 -1.72
CA GLN A 112 -4.51 -12.88 -2.60
C GLN A 112 -5.18 -14.00 -1.80
N LEU A 113 -4.61 -14.40 -0.66
CA LEU A 113 -5.21 -15.42 0.20
C LEU A 113 -6.58 -14.99 0.75
N VAL A 114 -6.73 -13.72 1.11
CA VAL A 114 -8.02 -13.17 1.57
C VAL A 114 -9.06 -13.20 0.45
N HIS A 115 -8.70 -12.79 -0.78
CA HIS A 115 -9.58 -12.89 -1.94
C HIS A 115 -10.02 -14.33 -2.20
N ASP A 116 -9.09 -15.30 -2.17
CA ASP A 116 -9.41 -16.71 -2.37
C ASP A 116 -10.42 -17.24 -1.31
N VAL A 117 -10.33 -16.75 -0.07
CA VAL A 117 -11.28 -17.09 1.01
C VAL A 117 -12.63 -16.44 0.78
N ILE A 118 -12.67 -15.15 0.42
CA ILE A 118 -13.90 -14.41 0.10
C ILE A 118 -14.64 -15.09 -1.05
N ASP A 119 -13.94 -15.46 -2.11
CA ASP A 119 -14.51 -16.13 -3.27
C ASP A 119 -15.15 -17.48 -2.92
N LYS A 120 -14.46 -18.29 -2.10
CA LYS A 120 -15.00 -19.58 -1.62
C LYS A 120 -16.26 -19.40 -0.78
N LEU A 121 -16.27 -18.39 0.11
CA LEU A 121 -17.45 -18.08 0.93
C LEU A 121 -18.62 -17.62 0.07
N ASN A 122 -18.37 -16.73 -0.90
CA ASN A 122 -19.37 -16.24 -1.83
C ASN A 122 -19.97 -17.37 -2.68
N GLN A 123 -19.13 -18.29 -3.15
CA GLN A 123 -19.57 -19.48 -3.87
C GLN A 123 -20.50 -20.34 -3.02
N ALA A 124 -20.09 -20.68 -1.79
CA ALA A 124 -20.89 -21.50 -0.88
C ALA A 124 -22.24 -20.86 -0.54
N LEU A 125 -22.26 -19.53 -0.33
CA LEU A 125 -23.50 -18.79 -0.09
C LEU A 125 -24.43 -18.80 -1.30
N ALA A 126 -23.89 -18.66 -2.51
CA ALA A 126 -24.68 -18.71 -3.75
C ALA A 126 -25.27 -20.11 -3.99
N GLU A 127 -24.50 -21.17 -3.72
CA GLU A 127 -24.96 -22.55 -3.78
C GLU A 127 -26.08 -22.82 -2.76
N ASN A 128 -25.92 -22.38 -1.52
CA ASN A 128 -26.94 -22.53 -0.49
C ASN A 128 -28.25 -21.83 -0.86
N ARG A 129 -28.17 -20.59 -1.37
CA ARG A 129 -29.34 -19.83 -1.80
C ARG A 129 -30.14 -20.56 -2.90
N ARG A 130 -29.43 -21.16 -3.87
CA ARG A 130 -30.05 -21.95 -4.95
C ARG A 130 -30.77 -23.21 -4.42
N LEU A 131 -30.26 -23.83 -3.36
CA LEU A 131 -30.90 -24.99 -2.73
C LEU A 131 -32.14 -24.65 -1.91
N VAL A 132 -32.27 -23.40 -1.45
CA VAL A 132 -33.41 -22.93 -0.65
C VAL A 132 -34.53 -22.37 -1.54
N GLU A 133 -34.18 -21.82 -2.71
CA GLU A 133 -35.12 -21.22 -3.67
C GLU A 133 -35.61 -22.18 -4.78
N GLY A 134 -35.04 -23.39 -4.87
CA GLY A 134 -35.42 -24.45 -5.84
C GLY A 134 -36.11 -25.63 -5.19
#